data_AF-A0AAD4PGP6-F1
#
_entry.id   AF-A0AAD4PGP6-F1
#
_cell.length_a   1.000
_cell.length_b   1.000
_cell.length_c   1.000
_cell.angle_alpha   90.00
_cell.angle_beta   90.00
_cell.angle_gamma   90.00
#
_symmetry.space_group_name_H-M   'P 1'
#
loop_
_entity.id
_entity.type
_entity.pdbx_description
1 polymer ?
#
loop_
_entity_poly.entity_id
_entity_poly.type
_entity_poly.pdbx_seq_one_letter_code
_entity_poly.pdbx_strand_id
1 'polypeptide(L)'
;MAIKQLILSDEMEPLRFEQFIRFLKFQKWCCLQHFQITRDELGRLYNTNEIIFYKTAVVHICFFAGMFIELGRGIFLGIPSNPNLPALFIGSFFSVRGVMLYIKHDDIMQFLNVLDREFPHDTNAQKAIHAPAFYERSQLRHKYVQILVQFAIAGFCLAPPIVYALTRDIDGPIREEQQLLGGWLPFGIRDNHNLYVVAWFYDIVCSISGTAFFCTFDAIFNTMILQIIMHLDDLARRLQCLDLTAEDDAQIYNQFCRLIRRHQYLNSLCDTLNSIFNTAIMLTDLLAAGAMCFHLYLVTETKDFIMMSRYMIVGAALVGFTYEICLRGTQLEEASSQLNVVLYNQSWFVCDRKTRKLILMWLKYTQNTKKLNAFGLMELNMVHFTDIMNMAYRLFAFLKSA
;
A
#
# COMPACT_ATOMS: atom_id res chain seq x y z
N MET A 1 0.08 8.98 -25.25
CA MET A 1 0.08 9.00 -26.72
C MET A 1 1.12 8.05 -27.30
N ALA A 2 2.39 8.10 -26.87
CA ALA A 2 3.44 7.14 -27.31
C ALA A 2 3.14 5.65 -27.00
N ILE A 3 2.45 5.35 -25.89
CA ILE A 3 2.08 3.96 -25.52
C ILE A 3 0.95 3.41 -26.42
N LYS A 4 0.01 4.26 -26.85
CA LYS A 4 -1.06 3.85 -27.77
C LYS A 4 -0.54 3.51 -29.18
N GLN A 5 0.54 4.14 -29.63
CA GLN A 5 1.18 3.82 -30.91
C GLN A 5 2.01 2.53 -30.84
N LEU A 6 2.51 2.13 -29.66
CA LEU A 6 3.24 0.88 -29.47
C LEU A 6 2.34 -0.37 -29.46
N ILE A 7 1.04 -0.21 -29.21
CA ILE A 7 0.06 -1.30 -29.23
C ILE A 7 -0.21 -1.80 -30.68
N LEU A 8 0.13 -1.01 -31.69
CA LEU A 8 -0.04 -1.32 -33.12
C LEU A 8 1.23 -1.84 -33.81
N SER A 9 2.39 -1.86 -33.13
CA SER A 9 3.62 -2.47 -33.66
C SER A 9 3.82 -3.85 -33.05
N ASP A 10 3.92 -4.87 -33.89
CA ASP A 10 4.11 -6.28 -33.50
C ASP A 10 5.47 -6.61 -32.86
N GLU A 11 6.28 -5.60 -32.55
CA GLU A 11 7.63 -5.71 -31.98
C GLU A 11 7.71 -5.20 -30.53
N MET A 12 6.76 -5.58 -29.67
CA MET A 12 6.87 -5.26 -28.25
C MET A 12 7.68 -6.36 -27.54
N GLU A 13 8.86 -5.99 -27.03
CA GLU A 13 9.65 -6.88 -26.15
C GLU A 13 8.76 -7.41 -25.01
N PRO A 14 8.89 -8.70 -24.65
CA PRO A 14 8.07 -9.28 -23.60
C PRO A 14 8.32 -8.56 -22.28
N LEU A 15 7.22 -8.23 -21.59
CA LEU A 15 7.28 -7.59 -20.27
C LEU A 15 7.99 -8.52 -19.29
N ARG A 16 8.82 -7.96 -18.42
CA ARG A 16 9.40 -8.69 -17.28
C ARG A 16 8.63 -8.36 -16.02
N PHE A 17 8.41 -9.36 -15.17
CA PHE A 17 7.69 -9.19 -13.90
C PHE A 17 8.28 -8.07 -13.02
N GLU A 18 9.61 -7.98 -12.94
CA GLU A 18 10.33 -6.93 -12.20
C GLU A 18 9.96 -5.50 -12.63
N GLN A 19 9.46 -5.32 -13.86
CA GLN A 19 9.00 -4.00 -14.33
C GLN A 19 7.72 -3.53 -13.63
N PHE A 20 6.94 -4.44 -13.04
CA PHE A 20 5.79 -4.11 -12.20
C PHE A 20 6.23 -3.65 -10.80
N ILE A 21 7.44 -3.96 -10.36
CA ILE A 21 7.96 -3.57 -9.05
C ILE A 21 8.83 -2.31 -9.21
N ARG A 22 8.18 -1.15 -9.17
CA ARG A 22 8.87 0.15 -9.30
C ARG A 22 8.78 0.96 -8.03
N PHE A 23 9.95 1.23 -7.46
CA PHE A 23 10.13 2.16 -6.35
C PHE A 23 10.29 3.59 -6.84
N LEU A 24 9.89 4.54 -6.00
CA LEU A 24 9.85 5.96 -6.32
C LEU A 24 11.27 6.52 -6.44
N LYS A 25 11.47 7.55 -7.28
CA LYS A 25 12.81 8.14 -7.51
C LYS A 25 13.49 8.64 -6.23
N PHE A 26 12.75 9.21 -5.28
CA PHE A 26 13.35 9.73 -4.04
C PHE A 26 13.97 8.60 -3.20
N GLN A 27 13.38 7.40 -3.20
CA GLN A 27 13.92 6.24 -2.48
C GLN A 27 15.28 5.84 -3.05
N LYS A 28 15.49 6.00 -4.36
CA LYS A 28 16.79 5.79 -5.02
C LYS A 28 17.78 6.90 -4.66
N TRP A 29 17.37 8.17 -4.76
CA TRP A 29 18.23 9.31 -4.45
C TRP A 29 18.72 9.31 -3.00
N CYS A 30 17.87 8.93 -2.06
CA CYS A 30 18.19 8.87 -0.64
C CYS A 30 18.79 7.52 -0.19
N CYS A 31 19.03 6.57 -1.11
CA CYS A 31 19.51 5.22 -0.78
C CYS A 31 18.62 4.44 0.22
N LEU A 32 17.30 4.64 0.15
CA LEU A 32 16.27 4.04 1.01
C LEU A 32 15.36 3.06 0.24
N GLN A 33 15.95 2.35 -0.72
CA GLN A 33 15.26 1.29 -1.46
C GLN A 33 15.41 -0.03 -0.70
N HIS A 34 14.42 -0.36 0.14
CA HIS A 34 14.42 -1.56 0.98
C HIS A 34 14.44 -2.88 0.19
N PHE A 35 13.88 -2.88 -1.03
CA PHE A 35 13.91 -4.03 -1.93
C PHE A 35 14.66 -3.66 -3.21
N GLN A 36 15.89 -4.13 -3.34
CA GLN A 36 16.67 -4.08 -4.57
C GLN A 36 16.58 -5.45 -5.24
N ILE A 37 15.52 -5.63 -6.03
CA ILE A 37 15.20 -6.91 -6.65
C ILE A 37 16.13 -7.13 -7.85
N THR A 38 16.86 -8.24 -7.81
CA THR A 38 17.73 -8.72 -8.89
C THR A 38 17.50 -10.21 -9.11
N ARG A 39 17.99 -10.74 -10.23
CA ARG A 39 17.91 -12.18 -10.56
C ARG A 39 19.22 -12.87 -10.27
N ASP A 40 19.15 -14.06 -9.68
CA ASP A 40 20.30 -14.95 -9.55
C ASP A 40 20.60 -15.67 -10.88
N GLU A 41 21.66 -16.49 -10.90
CA GLU A 41 22.04 -17.30 -12.07
C GLU A 41 20.95 -18.30 -12.50
N LEU A 42 20.06 -18.67 -11.57
CA LEU A 42 18.93 -19.56 -11.80
C LEU A 42 17.64 -18.82 -12.20
N GLY A 43 17.71 -17.49 -12.37
CA GLY A 43 16.59 -16.63 -12.73
C GLY A 43 15.63 -16.28 -11.59
N ARG A 44 15.89 -16.68 -10.34
CA ARG A 44 15.06 -16.37 -9.16
C ARG A 44 15.29 -14.95 -8.67
N LEU A 45 14.23 -14.33 -8.18
CA LEU A 45 14.27 -12.99 -7.60
C LEU A 45 14.81 -13.06 -6.17
N TYR A 46 15.80 -12.24 -5.87
CA TYR A 46 16.30 -12.04 -4.51
C TYR A 46 16.53 -10.54 -4.22
N ASN A 47 16.49 -10.19 -2.94
CA ASN A 47 16.78 -8.83 -2.47
C ASN A 47 18.27 -8.73 -2.11
N THR A 48 18.96 -7.72 -2.63
CA THR A 48 20.41 -7.55 -2.39
C THR A 48 20.75 -6.70 -1.16
N ASN A 49 19.78 -5.97 -0.58
CA ASN A 49 20.10 -4.88 0.34
C ASN A 49 19.27 -4.88 1.64
N GLU A 50 19.55 -5.85 2.50
CA GLU A 50 18.88 -5.96 3.81
C GLU A 50 19.39 -4.92 4.83
N ILE A 51 20.61 -4.40 4.67
CA ILE A 51 21.21 -3.40 5.57
C ILE A 51 20.36 -2.12 5.64
N ILE A 52 19.65 -1.77 4.56
CA ILE A 52 18.78 -0.59 4.54
C ILE A 52 17.67 -0.71 5.59
N PHE A 53 17.08 -1.89 5.80
CA PHE A 53 16.06 -2.07 6.83
C PHE A 53 16.59 -1.72 8.23
N TYR A 54 17.80 -2.15 8.55
CA TYR A 54 18.44 -1.83 9.82
C TYR A 54 18.69 -0.32 9.96
N LYS A 55 19.22 0.33 8.92
CA LYS A 55 19.45 1.79 8.93
C LYS A 55 18.16 2.57 9.17
N THR A 56 17.09 2.24 8.44
CA THR A 56 15.79 2.88 8.58
C THR A 56 15.19 2.58 9.97
N ALA A 57 15.33 1.35 10.49
CA ALA A 57 14.86 0.98 11.83
C ALA A 57 15.53 1.80 12.94
N VAL A 58 16.85 2.01 12.88
CA VAL A 58 17.58 2.83 13.86
C VAL A 58 17.04 4.26 13.90
N VAL A 59 16.83 4.88 12.73
CA VAL A 59 16.27 6.24 12.65
C VAL A 59 14.89 6.30 13.31
N HIS A 60 14.05 5.31 13.06
CA HIS A 60 12.71 5.25 13.64
C HIS A 60 12.71 5.01 15.15
N ILE A 61 13.60 4.15 15.66
CA ILE A 61 13.78 3.93 17.09
C ILE A 61 14.18 5.25 17.78
N CYS A 62 15.12 6.01 17.20
CA CYS A 62 15.50 7.32 17.71
C CYS A 62 14.33 8.31 17.70
N PHE A 63 13.55 8.34 16.62
CA PHE A 63 12.35 9.18 16.51
C PHE A 63 11.33 8.86 17.61
N PHE A 64 10.97 7.59 17.79
CA PHE A 64 10.01 7.21 18.84
C PHE A 64 10.55 7.41 20.24
N ALA A 65 11.83 7.16 20.48
CA ALA A 65 12.46 7.44 21.77
C ALA A 65 12.31 8.93 22.12
N GLY A 66 12.59 9.83 21.19
CA GLY A 66 12.37 11.27 21.37
C GLY A 66 10.90 11.62 21.67
N MET A 67 9.96 11.03 20.94
CA MET A 67 8.52 11.27 21.15
C MET A 67 8.02 10.74 22.50
N PHE A 68 8.42 9.54 22.90
CA PHE A 68 8.01 8.93 24.17
C PHE A 68 8.67 9.61 25.37
N ILE A 69 9.91 10.07 25.24
CA ILE A 69 10.56 10.89 26.28
C ILE A 69 9.79 12.19 26.45
N GLU A 70 9.44 12.89 25.35
CA GLU A 70 8.65 14.13 25.42
C GLU A 70 7.30 13.91 26.12
N LEU A 71 6.57 12.88 25.70
CA LEU A 71 5.29 12.49 26.31
C LEU A 71 5.46 12.15 27.80
N GLY A 72 6.52 11.42 28.15
CA GLY A 72 6.82 11.04 29.53
C GLY A 72 7.19 12.25 30.41
N ARG A 73 7.92 13.24 29.88
CA ARG A 73 8.24 14.48 30.61
C ARG A 73 6.98 15.26 30.97
N GLY A 74 5.99 15.30 30.08
CA GLY A 74 4.68 15.88 30.35
C GLY A 74 3.94 15.18 31.48
N ILE A 75 3.72 13.87 31.31
CA ILE A 75 2.87 13.07 32.21
C ILE A 75 3.50 12.90 33.59
N PHE A 76 4.79 12.58 33.65
CA PHE A 76 5.45 12.17 34.90
C PHE A 76 6.20 13.30 35.60
N LEU A 77 6.75 14.27 34.87
CA LEU A 77 7.56 15.35 35.45
C LEU A 77 6.80 16.68 35.53
N GLY A 78 5.59 16.77 34.98
CA GLY A 78 4.78 18.00 34.96
C GLY A 78 5.43 19.14 34.17
N ILE A 79 6.42 18.83 33.32
CA ILE A 79 7.06 19.80 32.45
C ILE A 79 6.10 20.05 31.28
N PRO A 80 5.75 21.31 30.94
CA PRO A 80 4.90 21.59 29.79
C PRO A 80 5.53 20.96 28.53
N SER A 81 4.89 19.91 28.02
CA SER A 81 5.28 19.22 26.79
C SER A 81 4.10 19.24 25.83
N ASN A 82 4.32 19.64 24.59
CA ASN A 82 3.30 19.55 23.54
C ASN A 82 3.75 18.49 22.52
N PRO A 83 3.44 17.20 22.74
CA PRO A 83 3.83 16.16 21.81
C PRO A 83 3.03 16.30 20.51
N ASN A 84 3.72 16.27 19.37
CA ASN A 84 3.09 16.26 18.06
C ASN A 84 2.39 14.91 17.81
N LEU A 85 1.19 14.75 18.36
CA LEU A 85 0.37 13.53 18.26
C LEU A 85 0.10 13.13 16.80
N PRO A 86 -0.27 14.02 15.86
CA PRO A 86 -0.43 13.61 14.47
C PRO A 86 0.86 13.03 13.86
N ALA A 87 2.03 13.60 14.15
CA ALA A 87 3.31 13.03 13.72
C ALA A 87 3.58 11.68 14.36
N LEU A 88 3.20 11.47 15.64
CA LEU A 88 3.31 10.17 16.30
C LEU A 88 2.46 9.10 15.62
N PHE A 89 1.19 9.41 15.29
CA PHE A 89 0.29 8.45 14.65
C PHE A 89 0.72 8.12 13.21
N ILE A 90 1.07 9.13 12.39
CA ILE A 90 1.60 8.88 11.04
C ILE A 90 2.94 8.16 11.08
N GLY A 91 3.83 8.56 11.98
CA GLY A 91 5.11 7.90 12.20
C GLY A 91 4.91 6.43 12.57
N SER A 92 3.98 6.14 13.49
CA SER A 92 3.60 4.77 13.86
C SER A 92 3.05 3.99 12.67
N PHE A 93 2.15 4.59 11.90
CA PHE A 93 1.56 3.99 10.70
C PHE A 93 2.64 3.59 9.67
N PHE A 94 3.60 4.48 9.38
CA PHE A 94 4.72 4.19 8.48
C PHE A 94 5.65 3.11 9.04
N SER A 95 5.93 3.17 10.34
CA SER A 95 6.87 2.26 11.02
C SER A 95 6.33 0.84 11.10
N VAL A 96 5.04 0.67 11.41
CA VAL A 96 4.39 -0.65 11.42
C VAL A 96 4.50 -1.28 10.03
N ARG A 97 4.24 -0.53 8.95
CA ARG A 97 4.43 -1.04 7.57
C ARG A 97 5.87 -1.45 7.31
N GLY A 98 6.85 -0.63 7.72
CA GLY A 98 8.27 -0.92 7.58
C GLY A 98 8.73 -2.17 8.33
N VAL A 99 8.34 -2.29 9.61
CA VAL A 99 8.63 -3.47 10.44
C VAL A 99 7.98 -4.72 9.85
N MET A 100 6.74 -4.62 9.36
CA MET A 100 6.06 -5.75 8.74
C MET A 100 6.74 -6.19 7.43
N LEU A 101 7.27 -5.26 6.63
CA LEU A 101 8.09 -5.61 5.46
C LEU A 101 9.34 -6.41 5.83
N TYR A 102 9.96 -6.10 6.97
CA TYR A 102 11.12 -6.83 7.47
C TYR A 102 10.73 -8.21 8.02
N ILE A 103 9.71 -8.27 8.89
CA ILE A 103 9.24 -9.54 9.48
C ILE A 103 8.75 -10.50 8.40
N LYS A 104 8.05 -9.99 7.39
CA LYS A 104 7.50 -10.77 6.26
C LYS A 104 8.40 -10.79 5.04
N HIS A 105 9.68 -10.42 5.17
CA HIS A 105 10.59 -10.30 4.04
C HIS A 105 10.66 -11.59 3.21
N ASP A 106 10.91 -12.73 3.85
CA ASP A 106 11.07 -14.01 3.16
C ASP A 106 9.75 -14.50 2.54
N ASP A 107 8.64 -14.35 3.25
CA ASP A 107 7.30 -14.65 2.73
C ASP A 107 6.99 -13.78 1.49
N ILE A 108 7.32 -12.48 1.54
CA ILE A 108 7.17 -11.54 0.42
C ILE A 108 8.03 -11.98 -0.76
N MET A 109 9.31 -12.29 -0.53
CA MET A 109 10.22 -12.70 -1.59
C MET A 109 9.82 -14.03 -2.22
N GLN A 110 9.40 -15.00 -1.41
CA GLN A 110 8.87 -16.27 -1.91
C GLN A 110 7.62 -16.05 -2.75
N PHE A 111 6.70 -15.19 -2.28
CA PHE A 111 5.47 -14.91 -3.01
C PHE A 111 5.72 -14.15 -4.32
N LEU A 112 6.66 -13.19 -4.35
CA LEU A 112 7.09 -12.54 -5.58
C LEU A 112 7.68 -13.53 -6.59
N ASN A 113 8.47 -14.51 -6.13
CA ASN A 113 8.98 -15.58 -6.99
C ASN A 113 7.86 -16.50 -7.52
N VAL A 114 6.83 -16.77 -6.72
CA VAL A 114 5.65 -17.50 -7.20
C VAL A 114 4.94 -16.72 -8.29
N LEU A 115 4.68 -15.43 -8.08
CA LEU A 115 4.05 -14.57 -9.07
C LEU A 115 4.89 -14.40 -10.35
N ASP A 116 6.22 -14.32 -10.24
CA ASP A 116 7.14 -14.27 -11.39
C ASP A 116 7.05 -15.53 -12.25
N ARG A 117 6.96 -16.71 -11.62
CA ARG A 117 6.79 -18.00 -12.33
C ARG A 117 5.42 -18.12 -13.00
N GLU A 118 4.40 -17.51 -12.43
CA GLU A 118 3.05 -17.47 -13.00
C GLU A 118 2.92 -16.46 -14.14
N PHE A 119 3.80 -15.46 -14.17
CA PHE A 119 3.78 -14.41 -15.18
C PHE A 119 4.30 -14.94 -16.52
N PRO A 120 3.52 -14.85 -17.62
CA PRO A 120 3.95 -15.39 -18.91
C PRO A 120 5.15 -14.63 -19.48
N HIS A 121 6.11 -15.37 -20.02
CA HIS A 121 7.31 -14.79 -20.64
C HIS A 121 7.15 -14.52 -22.14
N ASP A 122 6.17 -15.16 -22.80
CA ASP A 122 5.92 -14.98 -24.24
C ASP A 122 4.94 -13.84 -24.50
N THR A 123 5.20 -13.02 -25.53
CA THR A 123 4.35 -11.88 -25.92
C THR A 123 2.91 -12.28 -26.21
N ASN A 124 2.69 -13.44 -26.85
CA ASN A 124 1.34 -13.93 -27.16
C ASN A 124 0.58 -14.34 -25.90
N ALA A 125 1.25 -15.01 -24.95
CA ALA A 125 0.65 -15.39 -23.67
C ALA A 125 0.37 -14.15 -22.80
N GLN A 126 1.23 -13.13 -22.84
CA GLN A 126 1.00 -11.84 -22.20
C GLN A 126 -0.21 -11.10 -22.78
N LYS A 127 -0.34 -11.08 -24.12
CA LYS A 127 -1.53 -10.51 -24.80
C LYS A 127 -2.80 -11.26 -24.37
N ALA A 128 -2.76 -12.60 -24.28
CA ALA A 128 -3.92 -13.42 -23.88
C ALA A 128 -4.45 -13.08 -22.47
N ILE A 129 -3.56 -12.82 -21.51
CA ILE A 129 -3.95 -12.44 -20.14
C ILE A 129 -4.18 -10.93 -19.96
N HIS A 130 -4.10 -10.14 -21.04
CA HIS A 130 -4.15 -8.67 -21.03
C HIS A 130 -3.07 -7.99 -20.16
N ALA A 131 -1.91 -8.62 -19.98
CA ALA A 131 -0.82 -8.08 -19.15
C ALA A 131 -0.40 -6.64 -19.51
N PRO A 132 -0.33 -6.23 -20.81
CA PRO A 132 0.02 -4.85 -21.16
C PRO A 132 -0.94 -3.80 -20.61
N ALA A 133 -2.24 -4.09 -20.54
CA ALA A 133 -3.23 -3.16 -20.00
C ALA A 133 -3.07 -3.00 -18.47
N PHE A 134 -2.82 -4.10 -17.76
CA PHE A 134 -2.51 -4.08 -16.33
C PHE A 134 -1.20 -3.35 -16.05
N TYR A 135 -0.19 -3.56 -16.88
CA TYR A 135 1.08 -2.85 -16.80
C TYR A 135 0.90 -1.34 -17.01
N GLU A 136 0.16 -0.91 -18.03
CA GLU A 136 -0.12 0.51 -18.26
C GLU A 136 -0.82 1.16 -17.05
N ARG A 137 -1.83 0.49 -16.48
CA ARG A 137 -2.50 0.94 -15.25
C ARG A 137 -1.53 1.06 -14.07
N SER A 138 -0.65 0.08 -13.88
CA SER A 138 0.40 0.11 -12.86
C SER A 138 1.38 1.28 -13.06
N GLN A 139 1.82 1.51 -14.29
CA GLN A 139 2.71 2.63 -14.64
C GLN A 139 2.06 4.00 -14.44
N LEU A 140 0.78 4.13 -14.81
CA LEU A 140 0.03 5.36 -14.63
C LEU A 140 -0.11 5.70 -13.14
N ARG A 141 -0.51 4.72 -12.32
CA ARG A 141 -0.54 4.85 -10.85
C ARG A 141 0.84 5.25 -10.32
N HIS A 142 1.90 4.54 -10.69
CA HIS A 142 3.25 4.83 -10.23
C HIS A 142 3.66 6.28 -10.52
N LYS A 143 3.32 6.81 -11.71
CA LYS A 143 3.55 8.21 -12.06
C LYS A 143 2.79 9.17 -11.16
N TYR A 144 1.50 8.92 -10.91
CA TYR A 144 0.67 9.75 -10.02
C TYR A 144 1.20 9.76 -8.59
N VAL A 145 1.44 8.57 -8.02
CA VAL A 145 2.00 8.43 -6.66
C VAL A 145 3.37 9.11 -6.58
N GLN A 146 4.21 8.96 -7.60
CA GLN A 146 5.50 9.62 -7.63
C GLN A 146 5.37 11.15 -7.60
N ILE A 147 4.52 11.73 -8.43
CA ILE A 147 4.29 13.17 -8.46
C ILE A 147 3.77 13.64 -7.09
N LEU A 148 2.72 12.97 -6.58
CA LEU A 148 2.09 13.32 -5.30
C LEU A 148 3.09 13.27 -4.13
N VAL A 149 3.86 12.18 -4.01
CA VAL A 149 4.83 12.01 -2.92
C VAL A 149 6.00 12.99 -3.06
N GLN A 150 6.49 13.26 -4.27
CA GLN A 150 7.57 14.23 -4.47
C GLN A 150 7.16 15.65 -4.07
N PHE A 151 5.97 16.10 -4.48
CA PHE A 151 5.43 17.39 -4.06
C PHE A 151 5.13 17.43 -2.56
N ALA A 152 4.57 16.35 -2.00
CA ALA A 152 4.28 16.27 -0.58
C ALA A 152 5.55 16.33 0.28
N ILE A 153 6.59 15.56 -0.05
CA ILE A 153 7.87 15.59 0.67
C ILE A 153 8.51 16.97 0.57
N ALA A 154 8.57 17.56 -0.64
CA ALA A 154 9.15 18.88 -0.83
C ALA A 154 8.40 19.95 -0.02
N GLY A 155 7.07 20.00 -0.11
CA GLY A 155 6.25 20.93 0.64
C GLY A 155 6.37 20.72 2.16
N PHE A 156 6.29 19.48 2.62
CA PHE A 156 6.38 19.15 4.04
C PHE A 156 7.75 19.53 4.62
N CYS A 157 8.86 19.19 3.95
CA CYS A 157 10.21 19.45 4.45
C CYS A 157 10.62 20.94 4.38
N LEU A 158 10.12 21.69 3.39
CA LEU A 158 10.46 23.10 3.20
C LEU A 158 9.57 24.05 4.01
N ALA A 159 8.37 23.63 4.42
CA ALA A 159 7.45 24.49 5.15
C ALA A 159 8.00 25.02 6.48
N PRO A 160 8.61 24.21 7.38
CA PRO A 160 9.06 24.71 8.69
C PRO A 160 10.17 25.76 8.62
N PRO A 161 11.24 25.62 7.78
CA PRO A 161 12.21 26.70 7.58
C PRO A 161 11.60 28.00 7.08
N ILE A 162 10.60 27.93 6.18
CA ILE A 162 9.90 29.12 5.68
C ILE A 162 9.12 29.79 6.83
N VAL A 163 8.34 29.00 7.58
CA VAL A 163 7.60 29.51 8.74
C VAL A 163 8.56 30.10 9.77
N TYR A 164 9.63 29.38 10.12
CA TYR A 164 10.64 29.85 11.06
C TYR A 164 11.29 31.17 10.59
N ALA A 165 11.61 31.32 9.30
CA ALA A 165 12.15 32.57 8.78
C ALA A 165 11.16 33.75 8.88
N LEU A 166 9.86 33.49 8.76
CA LEU A 166 8.80 34.50 8.78
C LEU A 166 8.32 34.87 10.18
N THR A 167 8.31 33.91 11.12
CA THR A 167 7.68 34.06 12.44
C THR A 167 8.66 33.94 13.61
N ARG A 168 9.97 33.82 13.35
CA ARG A 168 10.97 33.75 14.44
C ARG A 168 10.90 34.98 15.32
N ASP A 169 10.78 34.72 16.60
CA ASP A 169 11.13 35.66 17.65
C ASP A 169 12.58 35.36 18.05
N ILE A 170 13.45 36.38 18.09
CA ILE A 170 14.88 36.19 18.37
C ILE A 170 15.10 35.84 19.84
N ASP A 171 14.23 36.35 20.72
CA ASP A 171 14.32 36.19 22.17
C ASP A 171 13.31 35.16 22.72
N GLY A 172 12.41 34.66 21.86
CA GLY A 172 11.36 33.71 22.21
C GLY A 172 11.70 32.25 21.86
N PRO A 173 11.05 31.26 22.48
CA PRO A 173 11.32 29.85 22.20
C PRO A 173 10.88 29.43 20.78
N ILE A 174 11.57 28.44 20.21
CA ILE A 174 11.20 27.84 18.93
C ILE A 174 9.87 27.09 19.09
N ARG A 175 8.85 27.52 18.35
CA ARG A 175 7.50 26.96 18.44
C ARG A 175 7.41 25.63 17.72
N GLU A 176 6.49 24.76 18.15
CA GLU A 176 6.26 23.46 17.51
C GLU A 176 5.87 23.59 16.04
N GLU A 177 5.11 24.63 15.68
CA GLU A 177 4.72 24.92 14.30
C GLU A 177 5.91 25.24 13.36
N GLN A 178 7.02 25.71 13.95
CA GLN A 178 8.29 25.96 13.28
C GLN A 178 9.13 24.69 13.17
N GLN A 179 8.70 23.57 13.76
CA GLN A 179 9.38 22.29 13.68
C GLN A 179 8.65 21.34 12.74
N LEU A 180 9.38 20.38 12.16
CA LEU A 180 8.82 19.47 11.18
C LEU A 180 8.06 18.33 11.86
N LEU A 181 8.70 17.66 12.83
CA LEU A 181 8.13 16.52 13.56
C LEU A 181 7.92 16.83 15.06
N GLY A 182 8.74 17.69 15.66
CA GLY A 182 8.71 17.95 17.10
C GLY A 182 9.31 16.81 17.94
N GLY A 183 8.94 16.74 19.22
CA GLY A 183 9.43 15.73 20.17
C GLY A 183 10.77 16.09 20.81
N TRP A 184 11.24 15.27 21.75
CA TRP A 184 12.44 15.58 22.52
C TRP A 184 13.73 15.30 21.75
N LEU A 185 14.74 16.17 21.89
CA LEU A 185 16.12 15.91 21.49
C LEU A 185 17.10 16.22 22.63
N PRO A 186 18.21 15.46 22.73
CA PRO A 186 19.22 15.69 23.77
C PRO A 186 19.88 17.06 23.62
N PHE A 187 20.47 17.55 24.72
CA PHE A 187 21.24 18.81 24.77
C PHE A 187 20.46 20.09 24.44
N GLY A 188 19.12 20.07 24.47
CA GLY A 188 18.30 21.25 24.19
C GLY A 188 18.43 21.75 22.76
N ILE A 189 18.74 20.86 21.80
CA ILE A 189 18.97 21.20 20.39
C ILE A 189 17.75 21.92 19.79
N ARG A 190 16.53 21.52 20.17
CA ARG A 190 15.28 22.11 19.68
C ARG A 190 14.94 23.47 20.27
N ASP A 191 15.55 23.82 21.40
CA ASP A 191 15.32 25.09 22.08
C ASP A 191 16.35 26.15 21.63
N ASN A 192 17.39 25.74 20.91
CA ASN A 192 18.49 26.61 20.51
C ASN A 192 18.40 27.03 19.03
N HIS A 193 18.19 28.33 18.80
CA HIS A 193 18.10 28.92 17.45
C HIS A 193 19.34 28.65 16.57
N ASN A 194 20.53 28.56 17.17
CA ASN A 194 21.77 28.27 16.43
C ASN A 194 21.85 26.82 15.96
N LEU A 195 21.14 25.91 16.63
CA LEU A 195 21.12 24.48 16.32
C LEU A 195 19.84 24.07 15.57
N TYR A 196 18.97 25.03 15.22
CA TYR A 196 17.72 24.76 14.51
C TYR A 196 17.93 23.96 13.21
N VAL A 197 18.98 24.27 12.44
CA VAL A 197 19.30 23.54 11.20
C VAL A 197 19.61 22.07 11.46
N VAL A 198 20.22 21.75 12.60
CA VAL A 198 20.52 20.37 13.01
C VAL A 198 19.22 19.63 13.35
N ALA A 199 18.32 20.25 14.12
CA ALA A 199 17.00 19.69 14.42
C ALA A 199 16.17 19.45 13.15
N TRP A 200 16.15 20.43 12.25
CA TRP A 200 15.46 20.33 10.97
C TRP A 200 16.02 19.23 10.08
N PHE A 201 17.35 19.10 9.97
CA PHE A 201 17.97 18.04 9.19
C PHE A 201 17.66 16.65 9.77
N TYR A 202 17.69 16.50 11.09
CA TYR A 202 17.27 15.27 11.76
C TYR A 202 15.82 14.91 11.44
N ASP A 203 14.91 15.88 11.50
CA ASP A 203 13.49 15.65 11.20
C ASP A 203 13.27 15.26 9.73
N ILE A 204 14.02 15.85 8.80
CA ILE A 204 13.99 15.47 7.39
C ILE A 204 14.40 14.02 7.21
N VAL A 205 15.50 13.59 7.84
CA VAL A 205 15.97 12.20 7.75
C VAL A 205 14.89 11.24 8.25
N CYS A 206 14.28 11.53 9.40
CA CYS A 206 13.18 10.73 9.96
C CYS A 206 11.93 10.71 9.06
N SER A 207 11.59 11.85 8.46
CA SER A 207 10.42 11.96 7.58
C SER A 207 10.61 11.18 6.29
N ILE A 208 11.76 11.35 5.63
CA ILE A 208 12.10 10.64 4.39
C ILE A 208 12.21 9.14 4.65
N SER A 209 12.80 8.72 5.77
CA SER A 209 12.90 7.29 6.15
C SER A 209 11.51 6.67 6.32
N GLY A 210 10.60 7.36 7.02
CA GLY A 210 9.23 6.88 7.20
C GLY A 210 8.43 6.83 5.91
N THR A 211 8.51 7.87 5.08
CA THR A 211 7.86 7.85 3.77
C THR A 211 8.42 6.73 2.88
N ALA A 212 9.72 6.42 2.98
CA ALA A 212 10.32 5.31 2.23
C ALA A 212 9.75 3.95 2.65
N PHE A 213 9.55 3.69 3.95
CA PHE A 213 8.86 2.47 4.40
C PHE A 213 7.44 2.38 3.86
N PHE A 214 6.68 3.47 3.99
CA PHE A 214 5.31 3.54 3.49
C PHE A 214 5.22 3.24 1.99
N CYS A 215 6.00 3.94 1.17
CA CYS A 215 5.98 3.77 -0.28
C CYS A 215 6.49 2.40 -0.73
N THR A 216 7.45 1.81 -0.01
CA THR A 216 7.89 0.44 -0.29
C THR A 216 6.74 -0.56 -0.07
N PHE A 217 6.06 -0.44 1.06
CA PHE A 217 4.94 -1.32 1.40
C PHE A 217 3.81 -1.17 0.37
N ASP A 218 3.45 0.07 0.05
CA ASP A 218 2.41 0.37 -0.93
C ASP A 218 2.76 -0.19 -2.33
N ALA A 219 4.00 -0.05 -2.77
CA ALA A 219 4.46 -0.57 -4.05
C ALA A 219 4.33 -2.10 -4.12
N ILE A 220 4.85 -2.82 -3.11
CA ILE A 220 4.84 -4.29 -3.08
C ILE A 220 3.41 -4.83 -2.99
N PHE A 221 2.61 -4.28 -2.06
CA PHE A 221 1.22 -4.68 -1.87
C PHE A 221 0.43 -4.54 -3.17
N ASN A 222 0.49 -3.36 -3.81
CA ASN A 222 -0.24 -3.11 -5.05
C ASN A 222 0.25 -3.98 -6.19
N THR A 223 1.56 -4.25 -6.31
CA THR A 223 2.06 -5.14 -7.37
C THR A 223 1.54 -6.56 -7.17
N MET A 224 1.60 -7.10 -5.96
CA MET A 224 1.12 -8.46 -5.68
C MET A 224 -0.37 -8.62 -5.93
N ILE A 225 -1.20 -7.70 -5.40
CA ILE A 225 -2.65 -7.81 -5.57
C ILE A 225 -3.07 -7.64 -7.04
N LEU A 226 -2.42 -6.72 -7.78
CA LEU A 226 -2.73 -6.49 -9.19
C LEU A 226 -2.45 -7.73 -10.05
N GLN A 227 -1.39 -8.48 -9.73
CA GLN A 227 -1.05 -9.73 -10.42
C GLN A 227 -2.11 -10.81 -10.18
N ILE A 228 -2.60 -10.94 -8.94
CA ILE A 228 -3.67 -11.89 -8.62
C ILE A 228 -4.96 -11.52 -9.36
N ILE A 229 -5.36 -10.24 -9.33
CA ILE A 229 -6.54 -9.74 -10.06
C ILE A 229 -6.43 -10.08 -11.55
N MET A 230 -5.28 -9.81 -12.16
CA MET A 230 -5.05 -10.12 -13.58
C MET A 230 -5.26 -11.60 -13.90
N HIS A 231 -4.78 -12.52 -13.05
CA HIS A 231 -4.96 -13.95 -13.25
C HIS A 231 -6.39 -14.44 -12.96
N LEU A 232 -7.11 -13.84 -12.00
CA LEU A 232 -8.52 -14.13 -11.75
C LEU A 232 -9.40 -13.69 -12.94
N ASP A 233 -9.16 -12.49 -13.46
CA ASP A 233 -9.86 -11.99 -14.65
C ASP A 233 -9.58 -12.86 -15.88
N ASP A 234 -8.34 -13.35 -16.04
CA ASP A 234 -7.98 -14.29 -17.10
C ASP A 234 -8.73 -15.62 -16.98
N LEU A 235 -8.81 -16.17 -15.77
CA LEU A 235 -9.58 -17.38 -15.51
C LEU A 235 -11.06 -17.20 -15.86
N ALA A 236 -11.66 -16.07 -15.46
CA ALA A 236 -13.05 -15.75 -15.78
C ALA A 236 -13.27 -15.63 -17.31
N ARG A 237 -12.37 -14.97 -18.05
CA ARG A 237 -12.44 -14.89 -19.52
C ARG A 237 -12.30 -16.25 -20.19
N ARG A 238 -11.35 -17.09 -19.77
CA ARG A 238 -11.18 -18.44 -20.32
C ARG A 238 -12.43 -19.28 -20.13
N LEU A 239 -13.06 -19.18 -18.97
CA LEU A 239 -14.34 -19.83 -18.72
C LEU A 239 -15.44 -19.29 -19.63
N GLN A 240 -15.49 -17.98 -19.83
CA GLN A 240 -16.49 -17.33 -20.69
C GLN A 240 -16.38 -17.77 -22.16
N CYS A 241 -15.16 -17.94 -22.67
CA CYS A 241 -14.90 -18.31 -24.06
C CYS A 241 -15.04 -19.82 -24.35
N LEU A 242 -15.39 -20.62 -23.34
CA LEU A 242 -15.48 -22.07 -23.50
C LEU A 242 -16.76 -22.44 -24.27
N ASP A 243 -16.60 -23.12 -25.40
CA ASP A 243 -17.72 -23.59 -26.22
C ASP A 243 -18.12 -25.02 -25.82
N LEU A 244 -19.26 -25.13 -25.15
CA LEU A 244 -19.80 -26.38 -24.65
C LEU A 244 -20.52 -27.22 -25.72
N THR A 245 -20.66 -26.70 -26.94
CA THR A 245 -21.42 -27.35 -28.02
C THR A 245 -20.53 -27.95 -29.12
N ALA A 246 -19.32 -27.45 -29.27
CA ALA A 246 -18.38 -27.88 -30.31
C ALA A 246 -17.47 -29.04 -29.89
N GLU A 247 -17.38 -29.34 -28.59
CA GLU A 247 -16.44 -30.31 -28.03
C GLU A 247 -17.12 -31.60 -27.56
N ASP A 248 -16.35 -32.70 -27.55
CA ASP A 248 -16.77 -33.97 -26.95
C ASP A 248 -16.90 -33.83 -25.42
N ASP A 249 -17.87 -34.53 -24.81
CA ASP A 249 -18.17 -34.46 -23.38
C ASP A 249 -16.94 -34.75 -22.51
N ALA A 250 -16.08 -35.67 -22.94
CA ALA A 250 -14.85 -35.99 -22.22
C ALA A 250 -13.83 -34.84 -22.25
N GLN A 251 -13.77 -34.07 -23.35
CA GLN A 251 -12.90 -32.91 -23.48
C GLN A 251 -13.41 -31.77 -22.59
N ILE A 252 -14.71 -31.47 -22.67
CA ILE A 252 -15.37 -30.46 -21.83
C ILE A 252 -15.10 -30.74 -20.35
N TYR A 253 -15.33 -31.98 -19.90
CA TYR A 253 -15.08 -32.39 -18.52
C TYR A 253 -13.63 -32.12 -18.09
N ASN A 254 -12.66 -32.44 -18.95
CA ASN A 254 -11.25 -32.23 -18.69
C ASN A 254 -10.88 -30.74 -18.65
N GLN A 255 -11.51 -29.90 -19.49
CA GLN A 255 -11.32 -28.45 -19.45
C GLN A 255 -11.83 -27.86 -18.13
N PHE A 256 -13.03 -28.24 -17.68
CA PHE A 256 -13.53 -27.84 -16.36
C PHE A 256 -12.60 -28.27 -15.23
N CYS A 257 -12.09 -29.51 -15.26
CA CYS A 257 -11.12 -29.97 -14.26
C CYS A 257 -9.85 -29.09 -14.23
N ARG A 258 -9.35 -28.65 -15.38
CA ARG A 258 -8.20 -27.74 -15.46
C ARG A 258 -8.52 -26.36 -14.91
N LEU A 259 -9.67 -25.79 -15.26
CA LEU A 259 -10.12 -24.48 -14.76
C LEU A 259 -10.36 -24.49 -13.25
N ILE A 260 -10.95 -25.57 -12.71
CA ILE A 260 -11.16 -25.74 -11.27
C ILE A 260 -9.83 -25.81 -10.52
N ARG A 261 -8.86 -26.59 -11.01
CA ARG A 261 -7.53 -26.66 -10.40
C ARG A 261 -6.84 -25.29 -10.44
N ARG A 262 -6.97 -24.56 -11.56
CA ARG A 262 -6.45 -23.19 -11.67
C ARG A 262 -7.11 -22.26 -10.66
N HIS A 263 -8.44 -22.32 -10.51
CA HIS A 263 -9.17 -21.53 -9.54
C HIS A 263 -8.75 -21.81 -8.10
N GLN A 264 -8.60 -23.09 -7.72
CA GLN A 264 -8.16 -23.51 -6.39
C GLN A 264 -6.76 -22.96 -6.08
N TYR A 265 -5.86 -23.01 -7.06
CA TYR A 265 -4.52 -22.46 -6.92
C TYR A 265 -4.52 -20.92 -6.79
N LEU A 266 -5.29 -20.21 -7.61
CA LEU A 266 -5.42 -18.75 -7.47
C LEU A 266 -6.01 -18.37 -6.11
N ASN A 267 -6.97 -19.15 -5.61
CA ASN A 267 -7.53 -18.97 -4.27
C ASN A 267 -6.49 -19.18 -3.17
N SER A 268 -5.57 -20.14 -3.30
CA SER A 268 -4.47 -20.30 -2.34
C SER A 268 -3.45 -19.16 -2.43
N LEU A 269 -3.25 -18.55 -3.60
CA LEU A 269 -2.45 -17.33 -3.72
C LEU A 269 -3.11 -16.13 -3.02
N CYS A 270 -4.44 -15.97 -3.13
CA CYS A 270 -5.19 -14.97 -2.37
C CYS A 270 -5.03 -15.16 -0.86
N ASP A 271 -5.12 -16.41 -0.38
CA ASP A 271 -4.95 -16.73 1.04
C ASP A 271 -3.53 -16.43 1.52
N THR A 272 -2.51 -16.72 0.68
CA THR A 272 -1.11 -16.39 0.97
C THR A 272 -0.88 -14.89 1.02
N LEU A 273 -1.40 -14.12 0.05
CA LEU A 273 -1.37 -12.66 0.05
C LEU A 273 -1.98 -12.10 1.33
N ASN A 274 -3.15 -12.62 1.72
CA ASN A 274 -3.83 -12.18 2.92
C ASN A 274 -3.01 -12.49 4.18
N SER A 275 -2.39 -13.67 4.27
CA SER A 275 -1.51 -14.04 5.39
C SER A 275 -0.24 -13.19 5.50
N ILE A 276 0.25 -12.63 4.38
CA ILE A 276 1.41 -11.74 4.38
C ILE A 276 1.03 -10.38 4.97
N PHE A 277 -0.15 -9.84 4.62
CA PHE A 277 -0.52 -8.46 4.92
C PHE A 277 -1.55 -8.29 6.05
N ASN A 278 -2.25 -9.33 6.50
CA ASN A 278 -3.35 -9.23 7.47
C ASN A 278 -2.99 -8.43 8.74
N THR A 279 -1.82 -8.69 9.32
CA THR A 279 -1.34 -8.07 10.56
C THR A 279 -0.99 -6.60 10.33
N ALA A 280 -0.31 -6.32 9.21
CA ALA A 280 0.03 -4.95 8.83
C ALA A 280 -1.23 -4.13 8.58
N ILE A 281 -2.20 -4.67 7.83
CA ILE A 281 -3.48 -4.02 7.55
C ILE A 281 -4.19 -3.70 8.86
N MET A 282 -4.37 -4.68 9.75
CA MET A 282 -5.07 -4.50 11.03
C MET A 282 -4.49 -3.35 11.88
N LEU A 283 -3.17 -3.39 12.11
CA LEU A 283 -2.50 -2.42 12.97
C LEU A 283 -2.48 -1.02 12.34
N THR A 284 -2.31 -0.96 11.02
CA THR A 284 -2.22 0.33 10.31
C THR A 284 -3.58 0.98 10.11
N ASP A 285 -4.66 0.22 10.08
CA ASP A 285 -6.03 0.73 9.97
C ASP A 285 -6.44 1.60 11.17
N LEU A 286 -6.18 1.09 12.38
CA LEU A 286 -6.43 1.83 13.63
C LEU A 286 -5.58 3.11 13.72
N LEU A 287 -4.31 3.01 13.32
CA LEU A 287 -3.40 4.16 13.30
C LEU A 287 -3.83 5.20 12.26
N ALA A 288 -4.37 4.77 11.12
CA ALA A 288 -4.88 5.67 10.09
C ALA A 288 -6.11 6.44 10.58
N ALA A 289 -7.07 5.78 11.25
CA ALA A 289 -8.23 6.45 11.84
C ALA A 289 -7.83 7.54 12.85
N GLY A 290 -6.89 7.23 13.75
CA GLY A 290 -6.35 8.20 14.71
C GLY A 290 -5.60 9.35 14.05
N ALA A 291 -4.74 9.06 13.08
CA ALA A 291 -4.03 10.08 12.31
C ALA A 291 -5.00 11.02 11.58
N MET A 292 -6.02 10.48 10.91
CA MET A 292 -7.06 11.28 10.23
C MET A 292 -7.82 12.18 11.20
N CYS A 293 -8.18 11.65 12.38
CA CYS A 293 -8.81 12.42 13.45
C CYS A 293 -7.96 13.63 13.87
N PHE A 294 -6.68 13.42 14.19
CA PHE A 294 -5.80 14.51 14.61
C PHE A 294 -5.57 15.56 13.52
N HIS A 295 -5.47 15.15 12.26
CA HIS A 295 -5.34 16.11 11.15
C HIS A 295 -6.61 16.94 10.98
N LEU A 296 -7.78 16.32 11.08
CA LEU A 296 -9.05 17.04 11.03
C LEU A 296 -9.18 18.04 12.19
N TYR A 297 -8.78 17.64 13.39
CA TYR A 297 -8.73 18.51 14.56
C TYR A 297 -7.82 19.73 14.33
N LEU A 298 -6.56 19.50 13.89
CA LEU A 298 -5.60 20.56 13.63
C LEU A 298 -6.07 21.54 12.55
N VAL A 299 -6.72 21.05 11.50
CA VAL A 299 -7.30 21.89 10.45
C VAL A 299 -8.38 22.82 11.03
N THR A 300 -9.18 22.36 11.98
CA THR A 300 -10.24 23.18 12.56
C THR A 300 -9.79 24.17 13.63
N GLU A 301 -8.70 23.86 14.35
CA GLU A 301 -8.19 24.72 15.42
C GLU A 301 -7.24 25.81 14.91
N THR A 302 -6.55 25.58 13.80
CA THR A 302 -5.64 26.57 13.25
C THR A 302 -6.38 27.72 12.57
N LYS A 303 -5.98 28.96 12.88
CA LYS A 303 -6.43 30.18 12.19
C LYS A 303 -5.46 30.61 11.08
N ASP A 304 -4.23 30.09 11.10
CA ASP A 304 -3.22 30.36 10.10
C ASP A 304 -3.51 29.52 8.84
N PHE A 305 -3.69 30.20 7.71
CA PHE A 305 -4.01 29.58 6.42
C PHE A 305 -2.89 28.68 5.89
N ILE A 306 -1.62 29.03 6.13
CA ILE A 306 -0.46 28.24 5.72
C ILE A 306 -0.46 26.92 6.49
N MET A 307 -0.66 26.98 7.82
CA MET A 307 -0.74 25.78 8.66
C MET A 307 -1.95 24.91 8.30
N MET A 308 -3.11 25.54 8.08
CA MET A 308 -4.32 24.84 7.63
C MET A 308 -4.05 24.08 6.33
N SER A 309 -3.41 24.73 5.35
CA SER A 309 -3.08 24.12 4.06
C SER A 309 -2.14 22.93 4.22
N ARG A 310 -1.13 23.02 5.09
CA ARG A 310 -0.20 21.92 5.41
C ARG A 310 -0.93 20.71 5.96
N TYR A 311 -1.76 20.90 6.99
CA TYR A 311 -2.50 19.81 7.62
C TYR A 311 -3.53 19.19 6.66
N MET A 312 -4.20 20.00 5.85
CA MET A 312 -5.12 19.54 4.81
C MET A 312 -4.42 18.67 3.76
N ILE A 313 -3.25 19.06 3.27
CA ILE A 313 -2.50 18.27 2.27
C ILE A 313 -2.12 16.89 2.83
N VAL A 314 -1.60 16.85 4.06
CA VAL A 314 -1.20 15.58 4.70
C VAL A 314 -2.43 14.70 4.99
N GLY A 315 -3.50 15.29 5.54
CA GLY A 315 -4.75 14.57 5.79
C GLY A 315 -5.40 14.03 4.51
N ALA A 316 -5.44 14.84 3.44
CA ALA A 316 -5.96 14.41 2.14
C ALA A 316 -5.13 13.29 1.52
N ALA A 317 -3.80 13.32 1.65
CA ALA A 317 -2.93 12.23 1.22
C ALA A 317 -3.25 10.93 1.97
N LEU A 318 -3.40 11.00 3.30
CA LEU A 318 -3.75 9.84 4.13
C LEU A 318 -5.11 9.24 3.73
N VAL A 319 -6.12 10.08 3.50
CA VAL A 319 -7.43 9.64 2.98
C VAL A 319 -7.29 8.99 1.61
N GLY A 320 -6.53 9.61 0.69
CA GLY A 320 -6.33 9.10 -0.67
C GLY A 320 -5.67 7.72 -0.72
N PHE A 321 -4.63 7.50 0.09
CA PHE A 321 -3.98 6.19 0.18
C PHE A 321 -4.86 5.14 0.90
N THR A 322 -5.68 5.55 1.87
CA THR A 322 -6.66 4.67 2.52
C THR A 322 -7.77 4.28 1.54
N TYR A 323 -8.23 5.22 0.71
CA TYR A 323 -9.17 4.94 -0.37
C TYR A 323 -8.58 3.94 -1.37
N GLU A 324 -7.33 4.14 -1.80
CA GLU A 324 -6.69 3.27 -2.78
C GLU A 324 -6.56 1.83 -2.28
N ILE A 325 -6.12 1.61 -1.03
CA ILE A 325 -5.95 0.25 -0.50
C ILE A 325 -7.30 -0.48 -0.40
N CYS A 326 -8.36 0.23 0.02
CA CYS A 326 -9.72 -0.30 0.04
C CYS A 326 -10.28 -0.57 -1.37
N LEU A 327 -9.95 0.28 -2.35
CA LEU A 327 -10.29 0.06 -3.76
C LEU A 327 -9.67 -1.22 -4.30
N ARG A 328 -8.40 -1.46 -3.98
CA ARG A 328 -7.71 -2.70 -4.36
C ARG A 328 -8.37 -3.92 -3.76
N GLY A 329 -8.77 -3.84 -2.48
CA GLY A 329 -9.52 -4.90 -1.83
C GLY A 329 -10.86 -5.20 -2.51
N THR A 330 -11.63 -4.16 -2.84
CA THR A 330 -12.89 -4.31 -3.62
C THR A 330 -12.66 -4.90 -5.01
N GLN A 331 -11.60 -4.48 -5.72
CA GLN A 331 -11.26 -5.04 -7.02
C GLN A 331 -10.90 -6.53 -6.96
N LEU A 332 -10.20 -6.96 -5.91
CA LEU A 332 -9.91 -8.38 -5.68
C LEU A 332 -11.20 -9.17 -5.42
N GLU A 333 -12.08 -8.64 -4.58
CA GLU A 333 -13.39 -9.23 -4.28
C GLU A 333 -14.26 -9.34 -5.55
N GLU A 334 -14.31 -8.28 -6.36
CA GLU A 334 -15.02 -8.27 -7.65
C GLU A 334 -14.46 -9.31 -8.62
N ALA A 335 -13.14 -9.34 -8.84
CA ALA A 335 -12.49 -10.31 -9.71
C ALA A 335 -12.72 -11.76 -9.26
N SER A 336 -12.71 -12.02 -7.95
CA SER A 336 -13.00 -13.35 -7.42
C SER A 336 -14.47 -13.74 -7.58
N SER A 337 -15.41 -12.81 -7.39
CA SER A 337 -16.86 -13.08 -7.50
C SER A 337 -17.33 -13.22 -8.94
N GLN A 338 -16.68 -12.55 -9.89
CA GLN A 338 -17.01 -12.60 -11.31
C GLN A 338 -17.04 -14.04 -11.86
N LEU A 339 -16.18 -14.91 -11.34
CA LEU A 339 -16.14 -16.31 -11.74
C LEU A 339 -17.46 -17.04 -11.46
N ASN A 340 -18.15 -16.73 -10.35
CA ASN A 340 -19.47 -17.30 -10.06
C ASN A 340 -20.51 -16.88 -11.11
N VAL A 341 -20.52 -15.59 -11.46
CA VAL A 341 -21.44 -15.03 -12.45
C VAL A 341 -21.19 -15.64 -13.84
N VAL A 342 -19.93 -15.69 -14.27
CA VAL A 342 -19.57 -16.29 -15.57
C VAL A 342 -19.94 -17.77 -15.60
N LEU A 343 -19.64 -18.52 -14.53
CA LEU A 343 -19.96 -19.95 -14.45
C LEU A 343 -21.47 -20.22 -14.49
N TYR A 344 -22.27 -19.38 -13.81
CA TYR A 344 -23.72 -19.48 -13.82
C TYR A 344 -24.31 -19.30 -15.23
N ASN A 345 -23.74 -18.35 -15.99
CA ASN A 345 -24.20 -18.00 -17.33
C ASN A 345 -23.71 -18.94 -18.44
N GLN A 346 -22.87 -19.93 -18.13
CA GLN A 346 -22.47 -20.95 -19.10
C GLN A 346 -23.64 -21.86 -19.47
N SER A 347 -23.63 -22.41 -20.70
CA SER A 347 -24.64 -23.36 -21.19
C SER A 347 -24.46 -24.78 -20.59
N TRP A 348 -24.19 -24.86 -19.28
CA TRP A 348 -23.82 -26.10 -18.58
C TRP A 348 -24.91 -27.17 -18.62
N PHE A 349 -26.17 -26.80 -18.87
CA PHE A 349 -27.30 -27.74 -18.99
C PHE A 349 -27.20 -28.66 -20.22
N VAL A 350 -26.41 -28.29 -21.24
CA VAL A 350 -26.17 -29.10 -22.45
C VAL A 350 -25.19 -30.25 -22.17
N CYS A 351 -24.33 -30.12 -21.16
CA CYS A 351 -23.30 -31.12 -20.85
C CYS A 351 -23.87 -32.43 -20.27
N ASP A 352 -23.06 -33.48 -20.35
CA ASP A 352 -23.36 -34.77 -19.71
C ASP A 352 -23.62 -34.67 -18.19
N ARG A 353 -24.21 -35.72 -17.62
CA ARG A 353 -24.60 -35.76 -16.19
C ARG A 353 -23.39 -35.60 -15.27
N LYS A 354 -22.21 -36.11 -15.65
CA LYS A 354 -21.00 -36.04 -14.82
C LYS A 354 -20.48 -34.61 -14.77
N THR A 355 -20.36 -33.94 -15.91
CA THR A 355 -19.90 -32.54 -16.01
C THR A 355 -20.86 -31.59 -15.31
N ARG A 356 -22.18 -31.76 -15.49
CA ARG A 356 -23.18 -30.94 -14.77
C ARG A 356 -23.02 -30.99 -13.26
N LYS A 357 -22.80 -32.18 -12.68
CA LYS A 357 -22.55 -32.32 -11.24
C LYS A 357 -21.28 -31.59 -10.80
N LEU A 358 -20.21 -31.69 -11.57
CA LEU A 358 -18.95 -30.99 -11.29
C LEU A 358 -19.14 -29.47 -11.32
N ILE A 359 -19.83 -28.95 -12.33
CA ILE A 359 -20.13 -27.51 -12.46
C ILE A 359 -20.99 -27.03 -11.29
N LEU A 360 -22.01 -27.77 -10.87
CA LEU A 360 -22.84 -27.40 -9.72
C LEU A 360 -22.03 -27.34 -8.42
N MET A 361 -21.11 -28.28 -8.20
CA MET A 361 -20.19 -28.23 -7.05
C MET A 361 -19.27 -27.01 -7.13
N TRP A 362 -18.75 -26.72 -8.33
CA TRP A 362 -17.89 -25.56 -8.54
C TRP A 362 -18.66 -24.23 -8.35
N LEU A 363 -19.90 -24.15 -8.81
CA LEU A 363 -20.79 -23.00 -8.61
C LEU A 363 -21.04 -22.76 -7.13
N LYS A 364 -21.24 -23.83 -6.34
CA LYS A 364 -21.35 -23.71 -4.89
C LYS A 364 -20.05 -23.21 -4.25
N TYR A 365 -18.90 -23.70 -4.74
CA TYR A 365 -17.59 -23.29 -4.25
C TYR A 365 -17.25 -21.83 -4.56
N THR A 366 -17.61 -21.32 -5.76
CA THR A 366 -17.34 -19.94 -6.19
C THR A 366 -18.18 -18.89 -5.47
N GLN A 367 -19.24 -19.29 -4.73
CA GLN A 367 -19.97 -18.38 -3.86
C GLN A 367 -19.11 -17.84 -2.70
N ASN A 368 -18.03 -18.55 -2.35
CA ASN A 368 -17.07 -18.10 -1.35
C ASN A 368 -16.03 -17.17 -2.01
N THR A 369 -16.41 -15.92 -2.21
CA THR A 369 -15.55 -14.87 -2.77
C THR A 369 -14.32 -14.63 -1.89
N LYS A 370 -13.14 -14.53 -2.50
CA LYS A 370 -11.91 -14.17 -1.80
C LYS A 370 -11.87 -12.67 -1.54
N LYS A 371 -11.60 -12.31 -0.29
CA LYS A 371 -11.51 -10.93 0.20
C LYS A 371 -10.21 -10.75 0.96
N LEU A 372 -9.63 -9.54 0.89
CA LEU A 372 -8.60 -9.15 1.84
C LEU A 372 -9.24 -8.92 3.20
N ASN A 373 -8.71 -9.55 4.23
CA ASN A 373 -9.24 -9.42 5.59
C ASN A 373 -8.14 -9.50 6.65
N ALA A 374 -8.38 -8.82 7.77
CA ALA A 374 -7.54 -8.91 8.95
C ALA A 374 -8.17 -9.89 9.94
N PHE A 375 -7.65 -11.13 9.98
CA PHE A 375 -8.05 -12.19 10.93
C PHE A 375 -9.57 -12.45 10.98
N GLY A 376 -10.31 -12.18 9.90
CA GLY A 376 -11.77 -12.28 9.87
C GLY A 376 -12.53 -11.22 10.68
N LEU A 377 -11.84 -10.26 11.31
CA LEU A 377 -12.44 -9.16 12.08
C LEU A 377 -12.87 -7.99 11.18
N MET A 378 -12.20 -7.85 10.04
CA MET A 378 -12.32 -6.68 9.17
C MET A 378 -12.05 -7.10 7.73
N GLU A 379 -12.92 -6.69 6.81
CA GLU A 379 -12.76 -6.91 5.37
C GLU A 379 -12.29 -5.60 4.73
N LEU A 380 -11.18 -5.62 4.01
CA LEU A 380 -10.64 -4.43 3.38
C LEU A 380 -11.37 -4.18 2.05
N ASN A 381 -12.38 -3.31 2.05
CA ASN A 381 -13.15 -2.92 0.88
C ASN A 381 -13.71 -1.48 1.04
N MET A 382 -14.48 -1.00 0.06
CA MET A 382 -15.06 0.35 0.11
C MET A 382 -16.11 0.57 1.21
N VAL A 383 -16.73 -0.49 1.72
CA VAL A 383 -17.59 -0.38 2.91
C VAL A 383 -16.71 -0.02 4.11
N HIS A 384 -15.61 -0.75 4.29
CA HIS A 384 -14.65 -0.48 5.35
C HIS A 384 -14.01 0.90 5.24
N PHE A 385 -13.71 1.41 4.04
CA PHE A 385 -13.28 2.81 3.86
C PHE A 385 -14.26 3.80 4.51
N THR A 386 -15.57 3.59 4.31
CA THR A 386 -16.62 4.40 4.92
C THR A 386 -16.60 4.27 6.45
N ASP A 387 -16.39 3.07 6.98
CA ASP A 387 -16.30 2.81 8.42
C ASP A 387 -15.10 3.51 9.06
N ILE A 388 -13.92 3.47 8.43
CA ILE A 388 -12.73 4.20 8.92
C ILE A 388 -13.00 5.71 8.93
N MET A 389 -13.58 6.27 7.87
CA MET A 389 -13.88 7.70 7.79
C MET A 389 -14.87 8.12 8.89
N ASN A 390 -15.90 7.31 9.13
CA ASN A 390 -16.85 7.52 10.21
C ASN A 390 -16.19 7.44 11.59
N MET A 391 -15.28 6.48 11.80
CA MET A 391 -14.51 6.35 13.04
C MET A 391 -13.65 7.60 13.27
N ALA A 392 -12.88 8.04 12.27
CA ALA A 392 -12.06 9.24 12.37
C ALA A 392 -12.90 10.49 12.70
N TYR A 393 -14.07 10.64 12.06
CA TYR A 393 -14.99 11.75 12.35
C TYR A 393 -15.57 11.68 13.77
N ARG A 394 -15.96 10.49 14.25
CA ARG A 394 -16.45 10.29 15.62
C ARG A 394 -15.39 10.63 16.67
N LEU A 395 -14.16 10.18 16.45
CA LEU A 395 -13.03 10.54 17.32
C LEU A 395 -12.78 12.05 17.31
N PHE A 396 -12.86 12.69 16.15
CA PHE A 396 -12.74 14.15 16.04
C PHE A 396 -13.85 14.89 16.78
N ALA A 397 -15.11 14.48 16.58
CA ALA A 397 -16.26 15.08 17.26
C ALA A 397 -16.14 14.93 18.79
N PHE A 398 -15.68 13.76 19.26
CA PHE A 398 -15.37 13.53 20.67
C PHE A 398 -14.31 14.50 21.19
N LEU A 399 -13.16 14.61 20.49
CA LEU A 399 -12.07 15.54 20.87
C LEU A 399 -12.50 17.01 20.87
N LYS A 400 -13.45 17.40 20.02
CA LYS A 400 -13.98 18.77 19.98
C LYS A 400 -15.03 19.05 21.06
N SER A 401 -15.66 18.00 21.58
CA SER A 401 -16.68 18.09 22.64
C SER A 401 -16.12 17.93 24.05
N ALA A 402 -14.94 17.31 24.17
CA ALA A 402 -14.16 17.21 25.39
C ALA A 402 -13.43 18.54 25.66
#